data_AF-A0A7X9G6A3-F1
#
_entry.id   AF-A0A7X9G6A3-F1
#
_cell.length_a   1.000
_cell.length_b   1.000
_cell.length_c   1.000
_cell.angle_alpha   90.00
_cell.angle_beta   90.00
_cell.angle_gamma   90.00
#
_symmetry.space_group_name_H-M   'P 1'
#
loop_
_entity.id
_entity.type
_entity.pdbx_description
1 polymer ?
#
loop_
_entity_poly.entity_id
_entity_poly.type
_entity_poly.pdbx_seq_one_letter_code
_entity_poly.pdbx_strand_id
1 'polypeptide(L)'
;MTAAELRRLYIDFFKKHGHAEIKSAPLVPENDPTCLFTTAGMHPLVPYLLGEKHPAGKRLVNVQKCLRTGDIDVVGDPFHLTFFEMLGNWSLGDYFKQEAIAMSFEFLTEVLGFNKEEIKITCFAGDENAPK
;
A
#
# COMPACT_ATOMS: atom_id res chain seq x y z
N MET A 1 -8.01 17.24 -8.50
CA MET A 1 -7.38 16.62 -7.33
C MET A 1 -5.87 16.74 -7.47
N THR A 2 -5.19 17.32 -6.50
CA THR A 2 -3.72 17.37 -6.42
C THR A 2 -3.17 16.08 -5.79
N ALA A 3 -1.87 15.82 -5.93
CA ALA A 3 -1.24 14.67 -5.27
C ALA A 3 -1.36 14.75 -3.74
N ALA A 4 -1.27 15.95 -3.16
CA ALA A 4 -1.44 16.16 -1.73
C ALA A 4 -2.87 15.84 -1.26
N GLU A 5 -3.88 16.24 -2.04
CA GLU A 5 -5.29 15.90 -1.78
C GLU A 5 -5.51 14.39 -1.85
N LEU A 6 -4.97 13.70 -2.87
CA LEU A 6 -5.10 12.25 -3.01
C LEU A 6 -4.49 11.50 -1.82
N ARG A 7 -3.28 11.89 -1.38
CA ARG A 7 -2.64 11.30 -0.19
C ARG A 7 -3.54 11.43 1.04
N ARG A 8 -4.07 12.63 1.29
CA ARG A 8 -4.94 12.88 2.44
C ARG A 8 -6.25 12.11 2.35
N LEU A 9 -6.87 12.07 1.17
CA LEU A 9 -8.10 11.36 0.89
C LEU A 9 -7.96 9.85 1.16
N TYR A 10 -6.87 9.23 0.69
CA TYR A 10 -6.57 7.83 0.96
C TYR A 10 -6.42 7.53 2.45
N ILE A 11 -5.64 8.35 3.16
CA ILE A 11 -5.44 8.14 4.59
C ILE A 11 -6.74 8.35 5.37
N ASP A 12 -7.52 9.38 5.04
CA ASP A 12 -8.80 9.65 5.71
C ASP A 12 -9.84 8.56 5.44
N PHE A 13 -9.86 7.99 4.23
CA PHE A 13 -10.68 6.82 3.92
C PHE A 13 -10.35 5.67 4.88
N PHE A 14 -9.10 5.22 4.95
CA PHE A 14 -8.74 4.09 5.81
C PHE A 14 -8.86 4.41 7.31
N LYS A 15 -8.66 5.66 7.75
CA LYS A 15 -8.94 6.06 9.14
C LYS A 15 -10.42 5.86 9.52
N LYS A 16 -11.36 6.10 8.60
CA LYS A 16 -12.79 5.79 8.83
C LYS A 16 -13.05 4.29 8.96
N HIS A 17 -12.20 3.45 8.37
CA HIS A 17 -12.23 1.98 8.46
C HIS A 17 -11.40 1.43 9.64
N GLY A 18 -10.99 2.31 10.56
CA GLY A 18 -10.31 1.93 11.80
C GLY A 18 -8.79 1.78 11.68
N HIS A 19 -8.19 2.18 10.56
CA HIS A 19 -6.73 2.17 10.42
C HIS A 19 -6.08 3.34 11.14
N ALA A 20 -4.99 3.07 11.85
CA ALA A 20 -4.13 4.09 12.41
C ALA A 20 -3.15 4.61 11.35
N GLU A 21 -3.08 5.93 11.19
CA GLU A 21 -2.10 6.58 10.33
C GLU A 21 -0.71 6.47 10.96
N ILE A 22 0.25 5.87 10.23
CA ILE A 22 1.66 5.78 10.63
C ILE A 22 2.53 6.63 9.71
N LYS A 23 3.68 7.06 10.23
CA LYS A 23 4.62 7.88 9.46
C LYS A 23 5.36 7.05 8.40
N SER A 24 5.74 7.74 7.32
CA SER A 24 6.69 7.24 6.34
C SER A 24 8.03 6.92 7.01
N ALA A 25 8.54 5.71 6.83
CA ALA A 25 9.87 5.33 7.29
C ALA A 25 10.97 6.01 6.44
N PRO A 26 12.21 6.12 6.96
CA PRO A 26 13.35 6.59 6.17
C PRO A 26 13.58 5.73 4.91
N LEU A 27 14.18 6.32 3.87
CA LEU A 27 14.53 5.59 2.65
C LEU A 27 15.65 4.57 2.88
N VAL A 28 16.54 4.83 3.83
CA VAL A 28 17.61 3.92 4.22
C VAL A 28 17.09 3.10 5.41
N PRO A 29 16.93 1.77 5.29
CA PRO A 29 16.49 0.94 6.39
C PRO A 29 17.50 0.99 7.55
N GLU A 30 17.01 1.12 8.79
CA GLU A 30 17.89 1.20 9.96
C GLU A 30 18.46 -0.16 10.38
N ASN A 31 17.71 -1.25 10.16
CA ASN A 31 18.02 -2.59 10.70
C ASN A 31 17.90 -3.72 9.66
N ASP A 32 18.04 -3.42 8.37
CA ASP A 32 18.01 -4.43 7.30
C ASP A 32 19.24 -4.29 6.40
N PRO A 33 20.25 -5.16 6.53
CA PRO A 33 21.45 -5.13 5.69
C PRO A 33 21.22 -5.70 4.28
N THR A 34 20.05 -6.30 4.02
CA THR A 34 19.75 -6.96 2.73
C THR A 34 19.11 -6.01 1.72
N CYS A 35 18.42 -4.96 2.20
CA CYS A 35 17.80 -3.96 1.36
C CYS A 35 18.57 -2.63 1.41
N LEU A 36 19.06 -2.18 0.25
CA LEU A 36 19.76 -0.88 0.15
C LEU A 36 18.82 0.30 0.43
N PHE A 37 17.58 0.23 -0.06
CA PHE A 37 16.55 1.24 0.13
C PHE A 37 15.18 0.61 0.40
N THR A 38 14.30 1.37 1.05
CA THR A 38 12.88 1.03 1.15
C THR A 38 12.23 1.12 -0.23
N THR A 39 11.85 -0.03 -0.81
CA THR A 39 11.26 -0.12 -2.15
C THR A 39 9.73 -0.24 -2.14
N ALA A 40 9.15 -0.51 -0.96
CA ALA A 40 7.72 -0.72 -0.76
C ALA A 40 7.28 -0.29 0.65
N GLY A 41 6.00 0.04 0.79
CA GLY A 41 5.36 0.41 2.06
C GLY A 41 5.40 -0.69 3.14
N MET A 42 5.54 -1.95 2.74
CA MET A 42 5.54 -3.10 3.66
C MET A 42 6.91 -3.35 4.31
N HIS A 43 8.02 -2.87 3.73
CA HIS A 43 9.36 -3.17 4.24
C HIS A 43 9.54 -2.81 5.72
N PRO A 44 9.16 -1.60 6.19
CA PRO A 44 9.25 -1.25 7.61
C PRO A 44 8.27 -2.03 8.50
N LEU A 45 7.32 -2.73 7.89
CA LEU A 45 6.26 -3.47 8.58
C LEU A 45 6.50 -4.97 8.66
N VAL A 46 7.59 -5.48 8.07
CA VAL A 46 7.92 -6.91 8.03
C VAL A 46 7.89 -7.57 9.42
N PRO A 47 8.51 -7.01 10.49
CA PRO A 47 8.47 -7.64 11.81
C PRO A 47 7.03 -7.84 12.34
N TYR A 48 6.15 -6.87 12.08
CA TYR A 48 4.76 -6.92 12.55
C TYR A 48 3.89 -7.86 11.70
N LEU A 49 4.19 -7.95 10.39
CA LEU A 49 3.57 -8.94 9.50
C LEU A 49 3.99 -10.37 9.89
N LEU A 50 5.19 -10.55 10.45
CA LEU A 50 5.69 -11.82 10.98
C LEU A 50 5.13 -12.17 12.37
N GLY A 51 4.36 -11.29 13.00
CA GLY A 51 3.63 -11.56 14.24
C GLY A 51 3.99 -10.65 15.43
N GLU A 52 4.95 -9.73 15.28
CA GLU A 52 5.19 -8.72 16.31
C GLU A 52 4.00 -7.76 16.42
N LYS A 53 3.77 -7.23 17.63
CA LYS A 53 2.68 -6.27 17.86
C LYS A 53 3.14 -4.87 17.50
N HIS A 54 2.44 -4.23 16.56
CA HIS A 54 2.67 -2.82 16.26
C HIS A 54 2.00 -1.92 17.32
N PRO A 55 2.68 -0.86 17.81
CA PRO A 55 2.15 0.00 18.88
C PRO A 55 0.87 0.76 18.51
N ALA A 56 0.66 1.03 17.22
CA ALA A 56 -0.54 1.69 16.70
C ALA A 56 -1.73 0.73 16.46
N GLY A 57 -1.62 -0.55 16.84
CA GLY A 57 -2.69 -1.54 16.67
C GLY A 57 -2.52 -2.40 15.41
N LYS A 58 -3.62 -3.03 14.98
CA LYS A 58 -3.60 -4.06 13.93
C LYS A 58 -3.92 -3.56 12.52
N ARG A 59 -4.57 -2.41 12.40
CA ARG A 59 -4.93 -1.80 11.11
C ARG A 59 -4.10 -0.54 10.94
N LEU A 60 -3.28 -0.47 9.90
CA LEU A 60 -2.36 0.66 9.69
C LEU A 60 -2.52 1.22 8.28
N VAL A 61 -2.36 2.53 8.12
CA VAL A 61 -2.34 3.18 6.81
C VAL A 61 -1.20 4.18 6.72
N ASN A 62 -0.52 4.26 5.58
CA ASN A 62 0.53 5.25 5.36
C ASN A 62 0.77 5.58 3.89
N VAL A 63 1.57 6.62 3.70
CA VAL A 63 2.21 6.96 2.43
C VAL A 63 3.73 6.78 2.61
N GLN A 64 4.27 5.70 2.05
CA GLN A 64 5.69 5.38 2.14
C GLN A 64 6.45 6.03 0.98
N LYS A 65 7.54 6.74 1.28
CA LYS A 65 8.52 7.14 0.27
C LYS A 65 9.33 5.91 -0.12
N CYS A 66 9.39 5.64 -1.41
CA CYS A 66 10.03 4.46 -1.97
C CYS A 66 11.12 4.87 -2.96
N LEU A 67 12.20 4.10 -3.02
CA LEU A 67 13.22 4.20 -4.06
C LEU A 67 13.43 2.82 -4.71
N ARG A 68 13.27 2.74 -6.03
CA ARG A 68 13.54 1.55 -6.84
C ARG A 68 14.63 1.85 -7.84
N THR A 69 15.82 1.35 -7.56
CA THR A 69 16.97 1.46 -8.47
C THR A 69 16.94 0.41 -9.58
N GLY A 70 16.20 -0.69 -9.40
CA GLY A 70 16.03 -1.71 -10.44
C GLY A 70 15.24 -1.23 -11.66
N ASP A 71 14.43 -0.18 -11.49
CA ASP A 71 13.62 0.40 -12.57
C ASP A 71 14.41 1.45 -13.38
N ILE A 72 15.68 1.73 -13.04
CA ILE A 72 16.44 2.87 -13.58
C ILE A 72 16.59 2.85 -15.11
N ASP A 73 16.77 1.67 -15.69
CA ASP A 73 16.98 1.51 -17.14
C ASP A 73 15.71 1.76 -17.96
N VAL A 74 14.53 1.73 -17.32
CA VAL A 74 13.22 1.93 -17.95
C VAL A 74 12.56 3.25 -17.57
N VAL A 75 13.21 4.07 -16.74
CA VAL A 75 12.73 5.43 -16.44
C VAL A 75 12.73 6.28 -17.71
N GLY A 76 11.64 7.02 -17.91
CA GLY A 76 11.42 7.86 -19.09
C GLY A 76 10.06 7.64 -19.75
N ASP A 77 9.34 6.59 -19.33
CA ASP A 77 7.94 6.38 -19.69
C ASP A 77 6.97 7.03 -18.68
N PRO A 78 5.64 6.99 -18.93
CA PRO A 78 4.66 7.59 -18.04
C PRO A 78 4.45 6.89 -16.68
N PHE A 79 5.06 5.72 -16.45
CA PHE A 79 4.71 4.82 -15.34
C PHE A 79 5.89 4.53 -14.39
N HIS A 80 7.12 4.50 -14.90
CA HIS A 80 8.30 4.09 -14.16
C HIS A 80 9.04 5.29 -13.57
N LEU A 81 9.23 5.24 -12.25
CA LEU A 81 9.95 6.24 -11.46
C LEU A 81 10.98 5.52 -10.59
N THR A 82 12.11 6.17 -10.33
CA THR A 82 13.04 5.72 -9.28
C THR A 82 12.52 6.08 -7.91
N PHE A 83 12.13 7.33 -7.68
CA PHE A 83 11.53 7.80 -6.42
C PHE A 83 10.03 8.01 -6.58
N PHE A 84 9.24 7.43 -5.68
CA PHE A 84 7.78 7.55 -5.70
C PHE A 84 7.18 7.38 -4.30
N GLU A 85 5.88 7.63 -4.18
CA GLU A 85 5.12 7.42 -2.95
C GLU A 85 4.15 6.26 -3.12
N MET A 86 4.22 5.29 -2.21
CA MET A 86 3.32 4.14 -2.15
C MET A 86 2.28 4.34 -1.06
N LEU A 87 1.01 4.43 -1.48
CA LEU A 87 -0.13 4.46 -0.59
C LEU A 87 -0.46 3.01 -0.19
N GLY A 88 -0.53 2.73 1.11
CA GLY A 88 -0.76 1.36 1.59
C GLY A 88 -1.64 1.29 2.83
N ASN A 89 -2.47 0.25 2.87
CA ASN A 89 -3.27 -0.15 4.02
C ASN A 89 -2.89 -1.57 4.45
N TRP A 90 -2.72 -1.80 5.74
CA TRP A 90 -2.11 -2.99 6.30
C TRP A 90 -3.03 -3.62 7.35
N SER A 91 -3.19 -4.94 7.26
CA SER A 91 -3.85 -5.77 8.26
C SER A 91 -2.84 -6.67 8.93
N LEU A 92 -2.67 -6.50 10.24
CA LEU A 92 -1.78 -7.30 11.08
C LEU A 92 -2.61 -8.31 11.87
N GLY A 93 -3.06 -9.36 11.20
CA GLY A 93 -3.88 -10.42 11.79
C GLY A 93 -5.28 -9.92 12.20
N ASP A 94 -5.92 -9.12 11.35
CA ASP A 94 -7.27 -8.59 11.52
C ASP A 94 -8.17 -9.01 10.36
N TYR A 95 -8.27 -8.20 9.30
CA TYR A 95 -9.03 -8.52 8.09
C TYR A 95 -8.17 -9.21 7.03
N PHE A 96 -8.83 -9.88 6.07
CA PHE A 96 -8.16 -10.59 4.97
C PHE A 96 -8.76 -10.20 3.62
N LYS A 97 -8.84 -11.13 2.67
CA LYS A 97 -9.19 -10.89 1.26
C LYS A 97 -10.51 -10.12 1.06
N GLN A 98 -11.61 -10.59 1.66
CA GLN A 98 -12.93 -10.03 1.40
C GLN A 98 -13.01 -8.54 1.76
N GLU A 99 -12.58 -8.18 2.96
CA GLU A 99 -12.58 -6.78 3.41
C GLU A 99 -11.53 -5.94 2.67
N ALA A 100 -10.34 -6.50 2.41
CA ALA A 100 -9.29 -5.80 1.67
C ALA A 100 -9.74 -5.42 0.25
N ILE A 101 -10.38 -6.36 -0.45
CA ILE A 101 -10.92 -6.16 -1.80
C ILE A 101 -12.09 -5.16 -1.75
N ALA A 102 -13.02 -5.32 -0.81
CA ALA A 102 -14.16 -4.41 -0.67
C ALA A 102 -13.73 -2.96 -0.45
N MET A 103 -12.80 -2.71 0.48
CA MET A 103 -12.28 -1.37 0.76
C MET A 103 -11.53 -0.78 -0.43
N SER A 104 -10.71 -1.58 -1.12
CA SER A 104 -9.97 -1.12 -2.30
C SER A 104 -10.91 -0.77 -3.44
N PHE A 105 -11.94 -1.58 -3.67
CA PHE A 105 -12.93 -1.35 -4.70
C PHE A 105 -13.80 -0.12 -4.40
N GLU A 106 -14.27 0.01 -3.15
CA GLU A 106 -15.02 1.18 -2.67
C GLU A 106 -14.21 2.48 -2.85
N PHE A 107 -12.91 2.46 -2.48
CA PHE A 107 -12.05 3.63 -2.67
C PHE A 107 -11.93 4.01 -4.15
N LEU A 108 -11.76 3.03 -5.04
CA LEU A 108 -11.64 3.30 -6.47
C LEU A 108 -12.96 3.81 -7.08
N THR A 109 -14.09 3.20 -6.76
CA THR A 109 -15.36 3.51 -7.44
C THR A 109 -16.14 4.62 -6.77
N GLU A 110 -16.28 4.58 -5.44
CA GLU A 110 -17.14 5.52 -4.72
C GLU A 110 -16.39 6.78 -4.27
N VAL A 111 -15.08 6.67 -3.97
CA VAL A 111 -14.27 7.82 -3.55
C VAL A 111 -13.57 8.51 -4.72
N LEU A 112 -12.95 7.73 -5.62
CA LEU A 112 -12.27 8.29 -6.80
C LEU A 112 -13.16 8.38 -8.05
N GLY A 113 -14.34 7.73 -8.05
CA GLY A 113 -15.30 7.86 -9.14
C GLY A 113 -14.93 7.09 -10.41
N PHE A 114 -14.06 6.07 -10.33
CA PHE A 114 -13.74 5.25 -11.51
C PHE A 114 -14.94 4.42 -11.97
N ASN A 115 -15.16 4.34 -13.29
CA ASN A 115 -16.19 3.48 -13.85
C ASN A 115 -15.81 2.01 -13.63
N LYS A 116 -16.78 1.21 -13.20
CA LYS A 116 -16.55 -0.19 -12.80
C LYS A 116 -16.10 -1.05 -13.98
N GLU A 117 -16.53 -0.69 -15.19
CA GLU A 117 -16.25 -1.37 -16.46
C GLU A 117 -14.78 -1.17 -16.93
N GLU A 118 -14.14 -0.09 -16.49
CA GLU A 118 -12.75 0.26 -16.82
C GLU A 118 -11.74 -0.45 -15.91
N ILE A 119 -12.17 -0.92 -14.74
CA ILE A 119 -11.32 -1.62 -13.79
C ILE A 119 -11.09 -3.06 -14.26
N LYS A 120 -9.82 -3.44 -14.42
CA LYS A 120 -9.41 -4.82 -14.72
C LYS A 120 -8.78 -5.44 -13.47
N ILE A 121 -9.17 -6.67 -13.18
CA ILE A 121 -8.72 -7.41 -11.99
C ILE A 121 -7.95 -8.64 -12.48
N THR A 122 -6.84 -8.92 -11.82
CA THR A 122 -6.08 -10.16 -12.00
C THR A 122 -6.00 -10.89 -10.68
N CYS A 123 -6.12 -12.22 -10.71
CA CYS A 123 -5.92 -13.09 -9.55
C CYS A 123 -4.84 -14.13 -9.88
N PHE A 124 -4.09 -14.57 -8.87
CA PHE A 124 -3.12 -15.63 -9.06
C PHE A 124 -3.84 -16.93 -9.38
N ALA A 125 -3.51 -17.57 -10.51
CA ALA A 125 -4.24 -18.75 -11.00
C ALA A 125 -4.22 -19.94 -10.02
N GLY A 126 -3.21 -20.02 -9.16
CA GLY A 126 -3.07 -21.05 -8.12
C GLY A 126 -3.74 -20.71 -6.78
N ASP A 127 -4.47 -19.60 -6.68
CA ASP A 127 -5.19 -19.23 -5.47
C ASP A 127 -6.60 -19.86 -5.48
N GLU A 128 -6.79 -20.93 -4.73
CA GLU A 128 -8.09 -21.59 -4.56
C GLU A 128 -9.11 -20.71 -3.82
N ASN A 129 -8.62 -19.73 -3.06
CA ASN A 129 -9.41 -18.86 -2.19
C ASN A 129 -9.57 -17.45 -2.77
N ALA A 130 -9.27 -17.24 -4.04
CA ALA A 130 -9.59 -16.02 -4.77
C ALA A 130 -10.68 -16.35 -5.82
N PRO A 131 -11.88 -15.75 -5.73
CA PRO A 131 -12.89 -15.92 -6.77
C PRO A 131 -12.35 -15.40 -8.11
N LYS A 132 -12.54 -16.20 -9.16
CA LYS A 132 -12.07 -15.93 -10.53
C LYS A 132 -13.10 -15.13 -11.32
#